data_AF-A0A3D3L212-F1
#
_entry.id   AF-A0A3D3L212-F1
#
_cell.length_a   1.000
_cell.length_b   1.000
_cell.length_c   1.000
_cell.angle_alpha   90.00
_cell.angle_beta   90.00
_cell.angle_gamma   90.00
#
_symmetry.space_group_name_H-M   'P 1'
#
loop_
_entity.id
_entity.type
_entity.pdbx_description
1 polymer ?
#
loop_
_entity_poly.entity_id
_entity_poly.type
_entity_poly.pdbx_seq_one_letter_code
_entity_poly.pdbx_strand_id
1 'polypeptide(L)'
;MSFDEIHPLIIHFPIALLSSGFLFDFLSYLLKKKSLEFAGWWNLILGMVSALCAIVTGLIADYSSKPGLMDEPFPIQTNHGSLQILASCVFVALLFWRGRLQGTLPKKPKMVLLYFSITGIAVTILFYGSHLGAVFAGRY
;
A
#
# COMPACT_ATOMS: atom_id res chain seq x y z
N MET A 1 9.91 13.08 20.58
CA MET A 1 9.19 11.94 19.99
C MET A 1 10.19 11.15 19.18
N SER A 2 10.42 9.88 19.49
CA SER A 2 11.33 9.04 18.69
C SER A 2 10.61 8.60 17.41
N PHE A 3 11.36 8.19 16.37
CA PHE A 3 10.75 7.69 15.15
C PHE A 3 9.94 6.40 15.38
N ASP A 4 10.23 5.66 16.45
CA ASP A 4 9.46 4.48 16.88
C ASP A 4 8.04 4.83 17.34
N GLU A 5 7.83 6.08 17.79
CA GLU A 5 6.51 6.61 18.15
C GLU A 5 5.79 7.21 16.94
N ILE A 6 6.55 7.77 15.99
CA ILE A 6 6.01 8.43 14.79
C ILE A 6 5.58 7.41 13.74
N HIS A 7 6.41 6.40 13.46
CA HIS A 7 6.17 5.44 12.39
C HIS A 7 4.79 4.74 12.50
N PRO A 8 4.37 4.23 13.69
CA PRO A 8 3.04 3.64 13.85
C PRO A 8 1.88 4.61 13.58
N LEU A 9 2.07 5.92 13.71
CA LEU A 9 1.05 6.90 13.34
C LEU A 9 0.93 7.03 11.82
N ILE A 10 2.06 7.02 11.12
CA ILE A 10 2.12 7.23 9.67
C ILE A 10 1.59 6.01 8.89
N ILE A 11 1.79 4.78 9.38
CA ILE A 11 1.36 3.57 8.64
C ILE A 11 -0.15 3.48 8.41
N HIS A 12 -0.98 4.13 9.22
CA HIS A 12 -2.44 4.07 9.06
C HIS A 12 -2.91 4.72 7.76
N PHE A 13 -2.21 5.76 7.30
CA PHE A 13 -2.55 6.49 6.08
C PHE A 13 -2.44 5.64 4.81
N PRO A 14 -1.29 5.01 4.48
CA PRO A 14 -1.22 4.18 3.28
C PRO A 14 -2.15 2.97 3.35
N ILE A 15 -2.32 2.35 4.53
CA ILE A 15 -3.25 1.23 4.72
C ILE A 15 -4.68 1.67 4.36
N ALA A 16 -5.16 2.76 4.96
CA ALA A 16 -6.52 3.24 4.73
C ALA A 16 -6.72 3.76 3.31
N LEU A 17 -5.78 4.55 2.78
CA LEU A 17 -5.91 5.18 1.46
C LEU A 17 -5.84 4.16 0.32
N LEU A 18 -4.86 3.26 0.32
CA LEU A 18 -4.71 2.27 -0.76
C LEU A 18 -5.86 1.25 -0.77
N SER A 19 -6.30 0.78 0.41
CA SER A 19 -7.45 -0.13 0.51
C SER A 19 -8.77 0.55 0.15
N SER A 20 -8.99 1.80 0.60
CA SER A 20 -10.17 2.59 0.21
C SER A 20 -10.15 2.95 -1.27
N GLY A 21 -8.97 3.18 -1.86
CA GLY A 21 -8.81 3.42 -3.29
C GLY A 21 -9.29 2.23 -4.12
N PHE A 22 -8.87 1.02 -3.74
CA PHE A 22 -9.37 -0.22 -4.33
C PHE A 22 -10.89 -0.39 -4.19
N LEU A 23 -11.44 -0.11 -3.00
CA LEU A 23 -12.89 -0.14 -2.77
C LEU A 23 -13.64 0.84 -3.68
N PHE A 24 -13.17 2.09 -3.80
CA PHE A 24 -13.79 3.07 -4.67
C PHE A 24 -13.68 2.70 -6.15
N ASP A 25 -12.56 2.15 -6.60
CA ASP A 25 -12.43 1.64 -7.96
C ASP A 25 -13.43 0.52 -8.22
N PHE A 26 -13.57 -0.43 -7.30
CA PHE A 26 -14.53 -1.53 -7.40
C PHE A 26 -15.98 -1.02 -7.46
N LEU A 27 -16.34 -0.10 -6.56
CA LEU A 27 -17.67 0.53 -6.57
C LEU A 27 -17.89 1.38 -7.82
N SER A 28 -16.86 2.06 -8.33
CA SER A 28 -16.95 2.84 -9.56
C SER A 28 -17.29 1.96 -10.76
N TYR A 29 -16.71 0.75 -10.82
CA TYR A 29 -16.97 -0.23 -11.85
C TYR A 29 -18.38 -0.81 -11.76
N LEU A 30 -18.85 -1.17 -10.56
CA LEU A 30 -20.20 -1.72 -10.36
C LEU A 30 -21.30 -0.67 -10.58
N LEU A 31 -21.12 0.52 -10.02
CA LEU A 31 -22.14 1.59 -10.02
C LEU A 31 -22.02 2.51 -11.23
N LYS A 32 -20.98 2.35 -12.06
CA LYS A 32 -20.68 3.17 -13.24
C LYS A 32 -20.60 4.66 -12.92
N LYS A 33 -20.06 5.00 -11.74
CA LYS A 33 -19.92 6.39 -11.26
C LYS A 33 -18.50 6.90 -11.39
N LYS A 34 -18.29 7.89 -12.26
CA LYS A 34 -16.99 8.53 -12.50
C LYS A 34 -16.43 9.25 -11.27
N SER A 35 -17.28 9.74 -10.37
CA SER A 35 -16.83 10.36 -9.11
C SER A 35 -16.12 9.36 -8.19
N LEU A 36 -16.56 8.09 -8.16
CA LEU A 36 -15.91 7.03 -7.40
C LEU A 36 -14.58 6.63 -8.04
N GLU A 37 -14.51 6.60 -9.37
CA GLU A 37 -13.25 6.35 -10.08
C GLU A 37 -12.22 7.45 -9.76
N PHE A 38 -12.66 8.71 -9.72
CA PHE A 38 -11.82 9.83 -9.31
C PHE A 38 -11.35 9.70 -7.85
N ALA A 39 -12.24 9.28 -6.94
CA ALA A 39 -11.87 9.01 -5.55
C ALA A 39 -10.81 7.90 -5.44
N GLY A 40 -10.97 6.80 -6.20
CA GLY A 40 -9.97 5.73 -6.27
C GLY A 40 -8.62 6.21 -6.79
N TRP A 41 -8.61 7.06 -7.81
CA TRP A 41 -7.39 7.64 -8.38
C TRP A 41 -6.62 8.50 -7.37
N TRP A 42 -7.29 9.42 -6.69
CA TRP A 42 -6.64 10.26 -5.69
C TRP A 42 -6.20 9.49 -4.46
N ASN A 43 -6.96 8.49 -4.03
CA ASN A 43 -6.55 7.59 -2.97
C ASN A 43 -5.28 6.81 -3.32
N LEU A 44 -5.13 6.37 -4.58
CA LEU A 44 -3.89 5.72 -5.03
C LEU A 44 -2.70 6.68 -4.96
N ILE A 45 -2.86 7.93 -5.40
CA ILE A 45 -1.80 8.95 -5.33
C ILE A 45 -1.43 9.26 -3.87
N LEU A 46 -2.41 9.63 -3.05
CA LEU A 46 -2.18 10.01 -1.65
C LEU A 46 -1.70 8.81 -0.81
N GLY A 47 -2.22 7.62 -1.11
CA GLY A 47 -1.76 6.36 -0.53
C GLY A 47 -0.28 6.11 -0.84
N MET A 48 0.18 6.38 -2.06
CA MET A 48 1.60 6.24 -2.40
C MET A 48 2.49 7.32 -1.78
N VAL A 49 2.03 8.57 -1.70
CA VAL A 49 2.76 9.62 -0.99
C VAL A 49 2.93 9.26 0.50
N SER A 50 1.86 8.81 1.14
CA SER A 50 1.92 8.39 2.55
C SER A 50 2.71 7.09 2.77
N ALA A 51 2.68 6.15 1.80
CA ALA A 51 3.52 4.95 1.83
C ALA A 51 5.01 5.31 1.79
N LEU A 52 5.40 6.29 0.97
CA LEU A 52 6.78 6.80 0.96
C LEU A 52 7.18 7.36 2.32
N CYS A 53 6.31 8.16 2.96
CA CYS A 53 6.55 8.64 4.32
C CYS A 53 6.66 7.51 5.34
N ALA A 54 5.82 6.48 5.24
CA ALA A 54 5.85 5.31 6.11
C ALA A 54 7.15 4.52 5.94
N ILE A 55 7.64 4.32 4.71
CA ILE A 55 8.92 3.66 4.44
C ILE A 55 10.07 4.47 5.04
N VAL A 56 10.14 5.78 4.79
CA VAL A 56 11.23 6.62 5.32
C VAL A 56 11.26 6.59 6.84
N THR A 57 10.11 6.80 7.49
CA THR A 57 10.04 6.75 8.97
C THR A 57 10.34 5.36 9.52
N GLY A 58 9.93 4.30 8.83
CA GLY A 58 10.19 2.91 9.20
C GLY A 58 11.67 2.56 9.12
N LEU A 59 12.36 2.96 8.04
CA LEU A 59 13.80 2.75 7.89
C LEU A 59 14.63 3.50 8.95
N ILE A 60 14.18 4.69 9.37
CA ILE A 60 14.85 5.45 10.44
C ILE A 60 14.67 4.75 11.80
N ALA A 61 13.46 4.26 12.09
CA ALA A 61 13.18 3.47 13.30
C ALA A 61 13.97 2.15 13.29
N ASP A 62 14.03 1.48 12.13
CA ASP A 62 14.77 0.24 11.93
C ASP A 62 16.26 0.42 12.18
N TYR A 63 16.88 1.47 11.61
CA TYR A 63 18.29 1.78 11.83
C TYR A 63 18.65 2.01 13.31
N SER A 64 17.68 2.53 14.07
CA SER A 64 17.84 2.81 15.51
C SER A 64 17.63 1.55 16.36
N SER A 65 16.94 0.54 15.82
CA SER A 65 16.69 -0.74 16.46
C SER A 65 17.79 -1.72 16.05
N LYS A 66 18.65 -2.18 16.98
CA LYS A 66 19.70 -3.16 16.66
C LYS A 66 19.46 -4.49 17.40
N PRO A 67 19.35 -5.63 16.68
CA PRO A 67 19.33 -5.76 15.22
C PRO A 67 18.03 -5.20 14.61
N GLY A 68 18.13 -4.61 13.42
CA GLY A 68 17.00 -4.09 12.65
C GLY A 68 16.40 -5.18 11.75
N LEU A 69 15.14 -5.02 11.36
CA LEU A 69 14.49 -5.91 10.40
C LEU A 69 15.17 -5.88 9.02
N MET A 70 15.79 -4.76 8.64
CA MET A 70 16.48 -4.65 7.34
C MET A 70 17.91 -5.19 7.37
N ASP A 71 18.45 -5.56 8.53
CA ASP A 71 19.72 -6.29 8.62
C ASP A 71 19.57 -7.73 8.07
N GLU A 72 18.40 -8.35 8.28
CA GLU A 72 18.03 -9.68 7.75
C GLU A 72 16.67 -9.62 7.03
N PRO A 73 16.62 -9.07 5.80
CA PRO A 73 15.36 -8.76 5.11
C PRO A 73 14.62 -10.00 4.60
N PHE A 74 15.21 -11.19 4.72
CA PHE A 74 14.66 -12.45 4.26
C PHE A 74 14.32 -13.39 5.44
N PRO A 75 13.26 -14.20 5.31
CA PRO A 75 12.39 -14.33 4.15
C PRO A 75 11.30 -13.24 4.08
N ILE A 76 11.00 -12.74 2.88
CA ILE A 76 10.13 -11.56 2.66
C ILE A 76 8.75 -11.75 3.30
N GLN A 77 8.17 -12.95 3.24
CA GLN A 77 6.81 -13.21 3.71
C GLN A 77 6.64 -13.17 5.25
N THR A 78 7.72 -13.14 6.02
CA THR A 78 7.67 -13.00 7.49
C THR A 78 8.25 -11.68 7.97
N ASN A 79 8.88 -10.90 7.09
CA ASN A 79 9.46 -9.60 7.42
C ASN A 79 8.50 -8.48 7.00
N HIS A 80 7.92 -7.78 7.97
CA HIS A 80 7.00 -6.67 7.73
C HIS A 80 7.58 -5.63 6.76
N GLY A 81 8.81 -5.16 7.02
CA GLY A 81 9.44 -4.10 6.22
C GLY A 81 9.64 -4.54 4.77
N SER A 82 10.20 -5.73 4.55
CA SER A 82 10.40 -6.28 3.20
C SER A 82 9.08 -6.47 2.47
N LEU A 83 8.06 -6.98 3.16
CA LEU A 83 6.75 -7.22 2.55
C LEU A 83 6.02 -5.91 2.20
N GLN A 84 6.16 -4.86 3.02
CA GLN A 84 5.57 -3.55 2.73
C GLN A 84 6.29 -2.81 1.60
N ILE A 85 7.62 -2.96 1.49
CA ILE A 85 8.38 -2.47 0.34
C ILE A 85 7.92 -3.18 -0.93
N LEU A 86 7.73 -4.50 -0.89
CA LEU A 86 7.18 -5.27 -2.03
C LEU A 86 5.79 -4.77 -2.42
N ALA A 87 4.87 -4.63 -1.47
CA ALA A 87 3.53 -4.10 -1.73
C ALA A 87 3.59 -2.70 -2.36
N SER A 88 4.45 -1.83 -1.83
CA SER A 88 4.65 -0.47 -2.35
C SER A 88 5.15 -0.47 -3.79
N CYS A 89 6.09 -1.34 -4.16
CA CYS A 89 6.54 -1.49 -5.54
C CYS A 89 5.41 -1.89 -6.49
N VAL A 90 4.52 -2.79 -6.07
CA VAL A 90 3.33 -3.17 -6.86
C VAL A 90 2.39 -1.99 -7.03
N PHE A 91 2.13 -1.21 -5.98
CA PHE A 91 1.30 -0.01 -6.08
C PHE A 91 1.95 1.11 -6.92
N VAL A 92 3.29 1.26 -6.94
CA VAL A 92 3.98 2.16 -7.88
C VAL A 92 3.71 1.71 -9.32
N ALA A 93 3.80 0.42 -9.62
CA ALA A 93 3.51 -0.11 -10.95
C ALA A 93 2.05 0.14 -11.36
N LEU A 94 1.09 -0.03 -10.43
CA LEU A 94 -0.32 0.29 -10.64
C LEU A 94 -0.56 1.79 -10.85
N LEU A 95 0.11 2.65 -10.06
CA LEU A 95 0.06 4.11 -10.21
C LEU A 95 0.57 4.53 -11.58
N PHE A 96 1.70 3.97 -12.03
CA PHE A 96 2.24 4.25 -13.35
C PHE A 96 1.31 3.76 -14.46
N TRP A 97 0.82 2.52 -14.39
CA TRP A 97 -0.14 1.98 -15.36
C TRP A 97 -1.36 2.89 -15.46
N ARG A 98 -2.02 3.20 -14.35
CA ARG A 98 -3.21 4.04 -14.35
C ARG A 98 -2.90 5.50 -14.74
N GLY A 99 -1.73 6.02 -14.40
CA GLY A 99 -1.24 7.32 -14.85
C GLY A 99 -1.09 7.40 -16.37
N ARG A 100 -0.61 6.34 -17.03
CA ARG A 100 -0.58 6.22 -18.50
C ARG A 100 -1.97 6.18 -19.13
N LEU A 101 -2.98 5.80 -18.36
CA LEU A 101 -4.40 5.88 -18.71
C LEU A 101 -5.05 7.19 -18.25
N GLN A 102 -4.27 8.21 -17.92
CA GLN A 102 -4.73 9.53 -17.48
C GLN A 102 -5.64 9.45 -16.23
N GLY A 103 -5.30 8.55 -15.31
CA GLY A 103 -6.05 8.34 -14.06
C GLY A 103 -7.30 7.48 -14.21
N THR A 104 -7.63 7.02 -15.43
CA THR A 104 -8.83 6.20 -15.68
C THR A 104 -8.56 4.70 -15.54
N LEU A 105 -9.60 3.94 -15.18
CA LEU A 105 -9.55 2.50 -15.15
C LEU A 105 -9.44 1.91 -16.57
N PRO A 106 -8.81 0.73 -16.73
CA PRO A 106 -8.79 0.04 -18.01
C PRO A 106 -10.21 -0.20 -18.54
N LYS A 107 -10.39 -0.13 -19.87
CA LYS A 107 -11.72 -0.30 -20.50
C LYS A 107 -11.97 -1.71 -21.05
N LYS A 108 -10.89 -2.42 -21.41
CA LYS A 108 -10.99 -3.78 -22.00
C LYS A 108 -11.27 -4.79 -20.88
N PRO A 109 -12.25 -5.70 -21.00
CA PRO A 109 -12.64 -6.63 -19.93
C PRO A 109 -11.48 -7.43 -19.33
N LYS A 110 -10.58 -7.95 -20.17
CA LYS A 110 -9.38 -8.67 -19.71
C LYS A 110 -8.43 -7.79 -18.87
N MET A 111 -8.30 -6.52 -19.23
CA MET A 111 -7.43 -5.57 -18.52
C MET A 111 -8.07 -5.08 -17.22
N VAL A 112 -9.40 -4.95 -17.20
CA VAL A 112 -10.17 -4.69 -15.97
C VAL A 112 -9.95 -5.81 -14.97
N LEU A 113 -10.12 -7.06 -15.40
CA LEU A 113 -9.90 -8.23 -14.55
C LEU A 113 -8.46 -8.27 -14.02
N LEU A 114 -7.47 -8.04 -14.89
CA LEU A 114 -6.06 -8.00 -14.51
C LEU A 114 -5.78 -6.90 -13.47
N TYR A 115 -6.30 -5.69 -13.69
CA TYR A 115 -6.13 -4.57 -12.76
C TYR A 115 -6.72 -4.89 -11.39
N PHE A 116 -7.98 -5.34 -11.33
CA PHE A 116 -8.61 -5.68 -10.05
C PHE A 116 -7.94 -6.86 -9.35
N SER A 117 -7.45 -7.84 -10.10
CA SER A 117 -6.71 -8.98 -9.52
C SER A 117 -5.40 -8.54 -8.89
N ILE A 118 -4.59 -7.74 -9.61
CA ILE A 118 -3.31 -7.24 -9.10
C ILE A 118 -3.53 -6.32 -7.91
N THR A 119 -4.45 -5.35 -8.00
CA THR A 119 -4.73 -4.44 -6.90
C THR A 119 -5.30 -5.17 -5.68
N GLY A 120 -6.19 -6.15 -5.88
CA GLY A 120 -6.73 -6.97 -4.78
C GLY A 120 -5.65 -7.79 -4.07
N ILE A 121 -4.73 -8.40 -4.82
CA ILE A 121 -3.56 -9.09 -4.25
C ILE A 121 -2.67 -8.10 -3.49
N ALA A 122 -2.38 -6.92 -4.07
CA ALA A 122 -1.56 -5.91 -3.44
C ALA A 122 -2.16 -5.41 -2.11
N VAL A 123 -3.48 -5.18 -2.06
CA VAL A 123 -4.21 -4.84 -0.83
C VAL A 123 -4.15 -5.96 0.19
N THR A 124 -4.24 -7.22 -0.24
CA THR A 124 -4.12 -8.38 0.65
C THR A 124 -2.71 -8.46 1.27
N ILE A 125 -1.66 -8.28 0.45
CA ILE A 125 -0.27 -8.23 0.92
C ILE A 125 -0.06 -7.05 1.87
N LEU A 126 -0.64 -5.88 1.57
CA LEU A 126 -0.59 -4.69 2.43
C LEU A 126 -1.16 -4.99 3.82
N PHE A 127 -2.36 -5.59 3.92
CA PHE A 127 -2.96 -5.94 5.19
C PHE A 127 -2.19 -7.01 5.95
N TYR A 128 -1.76 -8.08 5.27
CA TYR A 128 -0.98 -9.14 5.90
C TYR A 128 0.39 -8.63 6.40
N GLY A 129 1.05 -7.79 5.60
CA GLY A 129 2.22 -7.03 6.02
C GLY A 129 1.92 -6.23 7.27
N SER A 130 0.86 -5.42 7.29
CA SER A 130 0.49 -4.61 8.46
C SER A 130 0.23 -5.44 9.71
N HIS A 131 -0.36 -6.62 9.57
CA HIS A 131 -0.50 -7.58 10.66
C HIS A 131 0.87 -8.02 11.22
N LEU A 132 1.84 -8.39 10.36
CA LEU A 132 3.20 -8.71 10.82
C LEU A 132 3.85 -7.54 11.57
N GLY A 133 3.59 -6.30 11.15
CA GLY A 133 4.07 -5.10 11.84
C GLY A 133 3.46 -4.95 13.24
N ALA A 134 2.17 -5.23 13.39
CA ALA A 134 1.49 -5.24 14.68
C ALA A 134 2.02 -6.35 15.61
N VAL A 135 2.28 -7.54 15.07
CA VAL A 135 2.90 -8.66 15.78
C VAL A 135 4.30 -8.27 16.28
N PHE A 136 5.13 -7.70 15.41
CA PHE A 136 6.47 -7.22 15.77
C PHE A 136 6.44 -6.16 16.88
N ALA A 137 5.46 -5.25 16.85
CA ALA A 137 5.30 -4.22 17.86
C ALA A 137 4.66 -4.70 19.18
N GLY A 138 4.23 -5.97 19.27
CA GLY A 138 3.51 -6.50 20.43
C GLY A 138 2.09 -5.92 20.61
N ARG A 139 1.43 -5.52 19.53
CA ARG A 139 0.12 -4.81 19.53
C ARG A 139 -0.96 -5.60 18.76
N TYR A 140 -1.22 -6.84 19.16
CA TYR A 140 -2.14 -7.75 18.46
C TYR A 140 -3.28 -8.24 19.36
#